data_AF-A0A443J5W0-F1
#
_entry.id   AF-A0A443J5W0-F1
#
_cell.length_a   1.000
_cell.length_b   1.000
_cell.length_c   1.000
_cell.angle_alpha   90.00
_cell.angle_beta   90.00
_cell.angle_gamma   90.00
#
_symmetry.space_group_name_H-M   'P 1'
#
loop_
_entity.id
_entity.type
_entity.pdbx_description
1 polymer ?
#
loop_
_entity_poly.entity_id
_entity_poly.type
_entity_poly.pdbx_seq_one_letter_code
_entity_poly.pdbx_strand_id
1 'polypeptide(L)'
;MPFHSKNTLEHWVAEFIAARGAGEDVRVAIQEGHGGQDTGLVVMPLENAPNTVWIEPRENDEDLAWHVLIEPSTEALDLTSFELNALTHELQVAAELCAFLQEKSLGHFEPDMEPKAEPETAATE
;
A
#
# COMPACT_ATOMS: atom_id res chain seq x y z
N MET A 1 -8.09 10.09 -11.46
CA MET A 1 -6.70 9.57 -11.49
C MET A 1 -6.73 8.25 -10.76
N PRO A 2 -6.07 7.17 -11.20
CA PRO A 2 -6.30 5.84 -10.65
C PRO A 2 -5.48 5.67 -9.37
N PHE A 3 -5.84 6.44 -8.35
CA PHE A 3 -5.57 6.00 -7.00
C PHE A 3 -6.56 4.88 -6.70
N HIS A 4 -6.11 3.85 -6.00
CA HIS A 4 -6.96 2.74 -5.64
C HIS A 4 -7.45 2.93 -4.22
N SER A 5 -8.76 2.78 -4.03
CA SER A 5 -9.38 2.77 -2.72
C SER A 5 -8.72 1.74 -1.82
N LYS A 6 -8.75 2.02 -0.51
CA LYS A 6 -8.24 1.11 0.50
C LYS A 6 -8.75 -0.33 0.33
N ASN A 7 -10.03 -0.51 -0.02
CA ASN A 7 -10.62 -1.85 -0.15
C ASN A 7 -9.96 -2.66 -1.28
N THR A 8 -9.70 -2.02 -2.42
CA THR A 8 -9.00 -2.64 -3.55
C THR A 8 -7.59 -3.07 -3.15
N LEU A 9 -6.86 -2.20 -2.44
CA LEU A 9 -5.52 -2.54 -1.97
C LEU A 9 -5.52 -3.64 -0.90
N GLU A 10 -6.48 -3.61 0.05
CA GLU A 10 -6.62 -4.67 1.05
C GLU A 10 -6.86 -6.03 0.38
N HIS A 11 -7.68 -6.05 -0.66
CA HIS A 11 -7.93 -7.26 -1.43
C HIS A 11 -6.67 -7.76 -2.14
N TRP A 12 -5.94 -6.89 -2.83
CA TRP A 12 -4.70 -7.26 -3.52
C TRP A 12 -3.59 -7.71 -2.56
N VAL A 13 -3.44 -7.03 -1.43
CA VAL A 13 -2.50 -7.44 -0.38
C VAL A 13 -2.85 -8.83 0.16
N ALA A 14 -4.14 -9.10 0.41
CA ALA A 14 -4.58 -10.42 0.86
C ALA A 14 -4.32 -11.51 -0.20
N GLU A 15 -4.53 -11.22 -1.49
CA GLU A 15 -4.18 -12.14 -2.58
C GLU A 15 -2.67 -12.45 -2.60
N PHE A 16 -1.84 -11.42 -2.47
CA PHE A 16 -0.38 -11.58 -2.45
C PHE A 16 0.08 -12.43 -1.27
N ILE A 17 -0.40 -12.15 -0.05
CA ILE A 17 -0.07 -12.91 1.15
C ILE A 17 -0.48 -14.38 0.99
N ALA A 18 -1.68 -14.64 0.46
CA ALA A 18 -2.16 -15.99 0.24
C ALA A 18 -1.34 -16.76 -0.81
N ALA A 19 -0.87 -16.08 -1.87
CA ALA A 19 -0.07 -16.69 -2.92
C ALA A 19 1.38 -16.95 -2.48
N ARG A 20 1.98 -16.04 -1.73
CA ARG A 20 3.37 -16.14 -1.27
C ARG A 20 3.53 -16.99 -0.01
N GLY A 21 2.57 -16.93 0.91
CA GLY A 21 2.68 -17.51 2.25
C GLY A 21 3.61 -16.74 3.20
N ALA A 22 3.75 -15.42 3.02
CA ALA A 22 4.55 -14.54 3.87
C ALA A 22 4.01 -13.10 3.84
N GLY A 23 4.35 -12.28 4.85
CA GLY A 23 3.94 -10.86 4.94
C GLY A 23 2.66 -10.64 5.75
N GLU A 24 2.45 -11.41 6.82
CA GLU A 24 1.21 -11.45 7.62
C GLU A 24 0.91 -10.10 8.31
N ASP A 25 1.97 -9.32 8.60
CA ASP A 25 1.87 -8.01 9.24
C ASP A 25 1.70 -6.84 8.24
N VAL A 26 1.64 -7.12 6.93
CA VAL A 26 1.35 -6.11 5.92
C VAL A 26 -0.08 -5.61 6.11
N ARG A 27 -0.25 -4.29 6.19
CA ARG A 27 -1.56 -3.64 6.35
C ARG A 27 -1.72 -2.46 5.41
N VAL A 28 -2.98 -2.13 5.10
CA VAL A 28 -3.32 -0.94 4.30
C VAL A 28 -3.83 0.17 5.21
N ALA A 29 -3.17 1.32 5.15
CA ALA A 29 -3.56 2.54 5.83
C ALA A 29 -4.25 3.50 4.84
N ILE A 30 -5.14 4.34 5.37
CA ILE A 30 -5.75 5.44 4.62
C ILE A 30 -4.74 6.60 4.62
N GLN A 31 -4.45 7.15 3.45
CA GLN A 31 -3.74 8.41 3.31
C GLN A 31 -4.74 9.46 2.80
N GLU A 32 -4.81 10.59 3.48
CA GLU A 32 -5.57 11.75 2.99
C GLU A 32 -4.79 12.37 1.83
N GLY A 33 -5.13 11.98 0.61
CA GLY A 33 -4.51 12.53 -0.61
C GLY A 33 -4.86 14.01 -0.81
N HIS A 34 -4.13 14.67 -1.72
CA HIS A 34 -4.43 16.05 -2.09
C HIS A 34 -5.85 16.13 -2.70
N GLY A 35 -6.77 16.81 -2.01
CA GLY A 35 -8.19 16.89 -2.38
C GLY A 35 -9.11 15.88 -1.68
N GLY A 36 -8.65 15.18 -0.64
CA GLY A 36 -9.48 14.25 0.15
C GLY A 36 -9.73 12.90 -0.55
N GLN A 37 -8.88 12.54 -1.52
CA GLN A 37 -8.94 11.25 -2.20
C GLN A 37 -8.17 10.21 -1.37
N ASP A 38 -8.79 9.04 -1.14
CA ASP A 38 -8.18 7.89 -0.46
C ASP A 38 -7.08 7.31 -1.35
N THR A 39 -5.85 7.77 -1.17
CA THR A 39 -4.68 7.23 -1.87
C THR A 39 -4.12 6.13 -0.99
N GLY A 40 -4.52 4.88 -1.23
CA GLY A 40 -4.19 3.81 -0.30
C GLY A 40 -2.67 3.63 -0.11
N LEU A 41 -2.25 3.58 1.15
CA LEU A 41 -0.85 3.45 1.58
C LEU A 41 -0.65 2.05 2.16
N VAL A 42 0.25 1.27 1.60
CA VAL A 42 0.59 -0.06 2.15
C VAL A 42 1.75 0.09 3.13
N VAL A 43 1.61 -0.51 4.29
CA VAL A 43 2.55 -0.40 5.41
C VAL A 43 2.98 -1.80 5.83
N MET A 44 4.29 -2.05 5.82
CA MET A 44 4.88 -3.32 6.22
C MET A 44 5.94 -3.05 7.30
N PRO A 45 5.68 -3.38 8.58
CA PRO A 45 6.72 -3.32 9.60
C PRO A 45 7.82 -4.35 9.29
N LEU A 46 9.07 -4.02 9.64
CA LEU A 46 10.19 -4.97 9.62
C LEU A 46 10.33 -5.58 11.01
N GLU A 47 10.55 -6.89 11.09
CA GLU A 47 10.76 -7.56 12.38
C GLU A 47 12.23 -7.45 12.82
N ASN A 48 13.15 -7.48 11.85
CA ASN A 48 14.59 -7.45 12.08
C ASN A 48 15.21 -6.05 11.92
N ALA A 49 14.37 -5.00 11.83
CA ALA A 49 14.80 -3.60 11.84
C ALA A 49 13.73 -2.70 12.49
N PRO A 50 14.11 -1.57 13.10
CA PRO A 50 13.14 -0.63 13.70
C PRO A 50 12.34 0.16 12.64
N ASN A 51 12.71 0.02 11.36
CA ASN A 51 12.09 0.74 10.27
C ASN A 51 10.75 0.09 9.90
N THR A 52 9.86 0.93 9.37
CA THR A 52 8.68 0.48 8.66
C THR A 52 8.89 0.74 7.17
N VAL A 53 8.39 -0.15 6.33
CA VAL A 53 8.35 0.04 4.88
C VAL A 53 6.99 0.59 4.49
N TRP A 54 7.01 1.67 3.72
CA TRP A 54 5.83 2.26 3.11
C TRP A 54 5.85 2.01 1.61
N ILE A 55 4.74 1.56 1.06
CA ILE A 55 4.58 1.31 -0.37
C ILE A 55 3.40 2.14 -0.85
N GLU A 56 3.68 3.09 -1.72
CA GLU A 56 2.71 4.09 -2.19
C GLU A 56 2.86 4.33 -3.69
N PRO A 57 1.75 4.62 -4.39
CA PRO A 57 1.81 5.11 -5.75
C PRO A 57 2.28 6.57 -5.74
N ARG A 58 3.23 6.92 -6.60
CA ARG A 58 3.67 8.28 -6.85
C ARG A 58 3.33 8.67 -8.27
N GLU A 59 2.75 9.86 -8.38
CA GLU A 59 2.52 10.49 -9.67
C GLU A 59 3.86 10.97 -10.22
N ASN A 60 4.20 10.50 -11.42
CA ASN A 60 5.20 11.13 -12.27
C ASN A 60 4.50 11.71 -13.49
N ASP A 61 5.14 12.64 -14.19
CA ASP A 61 4.55 13.45 -15.27
C ASP A 61 3.78 12.67 -16.36
N GLU A 62 4.02 11.36 -16.53
CA GLU A 62 3.39 10.52 -17.56
C GLU A 62 2.75 9.20 -17.06
N ASP A 63 3.11 8.68 -15.87
CA ASP A 63 2.69 7.35 -15.39
C ASP A 63 2.60 7.23 -13.85
N LEU A 64 1.78 6.29 -13.38
CA LEU A 64 1.72 5.88 -11.97
C LEU A 64 2.84 4.88 -11.66
N ALA A 65 3.79 5.27 -10.81
CA ALA A 65 4.87 4.40 -10.36
C ALA A 65 4.70 4.07 -8.88
N TRP A 66 4.80 2.79 -8.51
CA TRP A 66 4.81 2.38 -7.12
C TRP A 66 6.23 2.44 -6.56
N HIS A 67 6.35 3.00 -5.36
CA HIS A 67 7.63 3.18 -4.70
C HIS A 67 7.64 2.55 -3.32
N VAL A 68 8.80 1.98 -2.98
CA VAL A 68 9.14 1.60 -1.61
C VAL A 68 9.87 2.77 -0.96
N LEU A 69 9.33 3.25 0.16
CA LEU A 69 9.96 4.23 1.03
C LEU A 69 10.36 3.56 2.34
N ILE A 70 11.60 3.78 2.75
CA ILE A 70 12.13 3.39 4.05
C ILE A 70 12.78 4.64 4.63
N GLU A 71 12.22 5.13 5.73
CA GLU A 71 12.74 6.31 6.41
C GLU A 71 13.98 5.95 7.23
N PRO A 72 14.94 6.89 7.39
CA PRO A 72 16.09 6.68 8.25
C PRO A 72 15.67 6.36 9.70
N SER A 73 16.34 5.40 10.33
CA SER A 73 16.24 5.18 11.78
C SER A 73 17.36 5.90 12.51
N THR A 74 17.12 6.37 13.73
CA THR A 74 18.14 6.95 14.62
C THR A 74 19.01 5.90 15.31
N GLU A 75 18.65 4.62 15.19
CA GLU A 75 19.34 3.49 15.82
C GLU A 75 20.27 2.78 14.83
N ALA A 76 21.43 2.35 15.32
CA ALA A 76 22.33 1.49 14.55
C ALA A 76 21.83 0.04 14.60
N LEU A 77 21.85 -0.63 13.45
CA LEU A 77 21.58 -2.06 13.35
C LEU A 77 22.87 -2.85 13.62
N ASP A 78 22.92 -3.56 14.74
CA ASP A 78 23.94 -4.57 15.05
C ASP A 78 23.30 -5.95 14.91
N LEU A 79 23.52 -6.59 13.76
CA LEU A 79 22.84 -7.81 13.36
C LEU A 79 23.85 -8.94 13.11
N THR A 80 23.52 -10.13 13.57
CA THR A 80 24.20 -11.36 13.16
C THR A 80 23.91 -11.68 11.69
N SER A 81 24.67 -12.61 11.10
CA SER A 81 24.41 -13.08 9.72
C SER A 81 23.02 -13.69 9.56
N PHE A 82 22.45 -14.27 10.62
CA PHE A 82 21.10 -14.84 10.60
C PHE A 82 20.04 -13.73 10.54
N GLU A 83 20.13 -12.74 11.42
CA GLU A 83 19.19 -11.60 11.46
C GLU A 83 19.29 -10.74 10.21
N LEU A 84 20.51 -10.53 9.69
CA LEU A 84 20.69 -9.82 8.42
C LEU A 84 20.03 -10.56 7.26
N ASN A 85 20.15 -11.89 7.21
CA ASN A 85 19.47 -12.67 6.16
C ASN A 85 17.94 -12.61 6.30
N ALA A 86 17.42 -12.65 7.52
CA ALA A 86 15.99 -12.46 7.78
C ALA A 86 15.52 -11.07 7.29
N LEU A 87 16.25 -10.01 7.60
CA LEU A 87 15.98 -8.65 7.10
C LEU A 87 16.01 -8.60 5.56
N THR A 88 16.97 -9.26 4.90
CA THR A 88 16.97 -9.29 3.42
C THR A 88 15.75 -10.01 2.86
N HIS A 89 15.26 -11.05 3.52
CA HIS A 89 14.04 -11.72 3.13
C HIS A 89 12.81 -10.81 3.28
N GLU A 90 12.71 -10.04 4.38
CA GLU A 90 11.66 -9.04 4.55
C GLU A 90 11.70 -7.96 3.47
N LEU A 91 12.87 -7.41 3.16
CA LEU A 91 13.03 -6.41 2.10
C LEU A 91 12.66 -6.97 0.72
N GLN A 92 12.96 -8.25 0.47
CA GLN A 92 12.56 -8.95 -0.74
C GLN A 92 11.03 -9.10 -0.82
N VAL A 93 10.33 -9.34 0.30
CA VAL A 93 8.87 -9.34 0.36
C VAL A 93 8.30 -7.98 -0.04
N ALA A 94 8.83 -6.88 0.52
CA ALA A 94 8.41 -5.53 0.15
C ALA A 94 8.61 -5.22 -1.34
N ALA A 95 9.76 -5.60 -1.90
CA ALA A 95 10.07 -5.35 -3.31
C ALA A 95 9.09 -6.08 -4.25
N GLU A 96 8.79 -7.35 -3.95
CA GLU A 96 7.85 -8.15 -4.74
C GLU A 96 6.41 -7.66 -4.58
N LEU A 97 6.01 -7.25 -3.37
CA LEU A 97 4.69 -6.64 -3.16
C LEU A 97 4.54 -5.34 -3.97
N CYS A 98 5.57 -4.49 -3.96
CA CYS A 98 5.58 -3.26 -4.76
C CYS A 98 5.44 -3.55 -6.26
N ALA A 99 6.17 -4.55 -6.77
CA ALA A 99 6.08 -4.96 -8.17
C ALA A 99 4.69 -5.54 -8.52
N PHE A 100 4.12 -6.34 -7.63
CA PHE A 100 2.77 -6.87 -7.78
C PHE A 100 1.71 -5.76 -7.85
N LEU A 101 1.81 -4.76 -6.97
CA LEU A 101 0.90 -3.61 -6.97
C LEU A 101 1.05 -2.78 -8.25
N GLN A 102 2.28 -2.58 -8.74
CA GLN A 102 2.52 -1.95 -10.03
C GLN A 102 1.80 -2.69 -11.16
N GLU A 103 1.97 -4.01 -11.26
CA GLU A 103 1.34 -4.81 -12.30
C GLU A 103 -0.19 -4.80 -12.21
N LYS A 104 -0.76 -4.94 -11.01
CA LYS A 104 -2.21 -4.87 -10.77
C LYS A 104 -2.80 -3.52 -11.17
N SER A 105 -2.05 -2.45 -10.93
CA SER A 105 -2.49 -1.09 -11.25
C SER A 105 -2.53 -0.83 -12.76
N LEU A 106 -1.69 -1.53 -13.56
CA LEU A 106 -1.70 -1.42 -15.01
C LEU A 106 -3.04 -1.94 -15.58
N GLY A 107 -3.90 -1.01 -16.00
CA GLY A 107 -5.19 -1.32 -16.62
C GLY A 107 -6.35 -1.53 -15.64
N HIS A 108 -6.15 -1.28 -14.34
CA HIS A 108 -7.23 -1.24 -13.36
C HIS A 108 -7.86 0.16 -13.31
N PHE A 109 -9.13 0.24 -13.71
CA PHE A 109 -9.97 1.41 -13.52
C PHE A 109 -10.98 1.09 -12.42
N GLU A 110 -11.01 1.89 -11.36
CA GLU A 110 -12.06 1.76 -10.36
C GLU A 110 -13.42 2.07 -11.01
N PRO A 111 -14.47 1.30 -10.72
CA PRO A 111 -15.82 1.65 -11.15
C PRO A 111 -16.20 3.00 -10.52
N ASP A 112 -16.62 3.97 -11.33
CA ASP A 112 -17.11 5.28 -10.85
C ASP A 112 -18.05 5.06 -9.66
N MET A 113 -17.69 5.59 -8.49
CA MET A 113 -18.61 5.65 -7.35
C MET A 113 -19.81 6.48 -7.78
N GLU A 114 -20.94 5.83 -8.07
CA GLU A 114 -22.22 6.51 -8.28
C GLU A 114 -22.46 7.50 -7.12
N PRO A 115 -22.78 8.78 -7.41
CA PRO A 115 -22.98 9.75 -6.37
C PRO A 115 -24.12 9.26 -5.47
N LYS A 116 -23.78 9.08 -4.19
CA LYS A 116 -24.71 8.74 -3.12
C LYS A 116 -25.90 9.70 -3.19
N ALA A 117 -27.05 9.20 -3.66
CA ALA A 117 -28.29 9.96 -3.71
C ALA A 117 -28.55 10.58 -2.32
N GLU A 118 -28.54 11.91 -2.25
CA GLU A 118 -29.03 12.64 -1.09
C GLU A 118 -30.49 12.23 -0.86
N PRO A 119 -30.90 11.93 0.40
CA PRO A 119 -32.29 11.65 0.67
C PRO A 119 -33.07 12.94 0.46
N GLU A 120 -33.85 12.96 -0.61
CA GLU A 120 -34.80 14.01 -0.95
C GLU A 120 -35.66 14.29 0.29
N THR A 121 -35.44 15.46 0.89
CA THR A 121 -36.22 15.92 2.04
C THR A 121 -37.67 16.05 1.60
N ALA A 122 -38.51 15.13 2.08
CA ALA A 122 -39.95 15.26 2.04
C ALA A 122 -40.36 16.52 2.81
N ALA A 123 -40.64 17.58 2.07
CA ALA A 123 -41.35 18.75 2.57
C ALA A 123 -42.73 18.77 1.90
N THR A 124 -43.69 18.25 2.68
CA THR A 124 -45.12 18.55 2.62
C THR A 124 -45.38 20.03 2.35
N GLU A 125 -46.21 20.34 1.35
CA GLU A 125 -47.36 21.27 1.45
C GLU A 125 -48.23 21.22 0.17
#